data_AF-A0A1V0UQ53-F1
#
_entry.id   AF-A0A1V0UQ53-F1
#
_cell.length_a   1.000
_cell.length_b   1.000
_cell.length_c   1.000
_cell.angle_alpha   90.00
_cell.angle_beta   90.00
_cell.angle_gamma   90.00
#
_symmetry.space_group_name_H-M   'P 1'
#
loop_
_entity.id
_entity.type
_entity.pdbx_description
1 polymer ?
#
loop_
_entity_poly.entity_id
_entity_poly.type
_entity_poly.pdbx_seq_one_letter_code
_entity_poly.pdbx_strand_id
1 'polypeptide(L)'
;MEPSKCLSEKQAGYDGRHNRKRLEDRIMNQALCGNPELQVMDPYVHLSESLEEMKQEHHELLLKLQELHAVARSIGYDEQVPDWSVKLEGLKDLVEQFRFRFMRHNKKEEATLYPVVDLYTGDKMGPTSVMRQEYRMAMDNFQHFIDIVAELPDESVKECTAKKAVSHVQQTYFILTEFIRKEKEWVFPLSEQMLTDIEHFYS
;
A
#
# COMPACT_ATOMS: atom_id res chain seq x y z
N MET A 1 46.86 -5.42 -49.06
CA MET A 1 45.85 -4.55 -49.67
C MET A 1 44.63 -5.41 -49.98
N GLU A 2 43.60 -5.28 -49.14
CA GLU A 2 42.17 -5.05 -49.48
C GLU A 2 41.41 -5.94 -50.51
N PRO A 3 40.08 -6.12 -50.35
CA PRO A 3 39.54 -7.35 -49.72
C PRO A 3 38.40 -8.05 -50.50
N SER A 4 38.06 -9.26 -50.04
CA SER A 4 36.85 -10.03 -50.37
C SER A 4 35.55 -9.28 -50.08
N LYS A 5 34.59 -9.31 -51.01
CA LYS A 5 33.16 -9.04 -50.75
C LYS A 5 32.41 -10.36 -50.63
N CYS A 6 31.84 -10.61 -49.45
CA CYS A 6 30.93 -11.71 -49.15
C CYS A 6 29.54 -11.14 -48.85
N LEU A 7 28.55 -11.73 -49.51
CA LEU A 7 27.14 -11.99 -49.15
C LEU A 7 26.29 -10.92 -48.44
N SER A 8 25.12 -10.73 -49.04
CA SER A 8 23.97 -9.94 -48.60
C SER A 8 23.37 -10.40 -47.26
N GLU A 9 23.21 -9.47 -46.32
CA GLU A 9 22.30 -9.62 -45.19
C GLU A 9 21.01 -8.83 -45.45
N LYS A 10 19.89 -9.56 -45.41
CA LYS A 10 18.54 -9.00 -45.37
C LYS A 10 18.34 -8.32 -44.02
N GLN A 11 18.04 -7.03 -44.03
CA GLN A 11 17.52 -6.32 -42.87
C GLN A 11 16.13 -6.88 -42.50
N ALA A 12 16.05 -7.65 -41.42
CA ALA A 12 14.80 -7.96 -40.76
C ALA A 12 14.37 -6.72 -39.95
N GLY A 13 13.30 -6.06 -40.40
CA GLY A 13 12.72 -4.91 -39.71
C GLY A 13 12.24 -5.29 -38.32
N TYR A 14 12.76 -4.60 -37.31
CA TYR A 14 12.32 -4.67 -35.92
C TYR A 14 10.96 -3.97 -35.80
N ASP A 15 9.86 -4.72 -35.89
CA ASP A 15 8.51 -4.17 -35.77
C ASP A 15 8.09 -4.07 -34.29
N GLY A 16 8.42 -2.94 -33.67
CA GLY A 16 8.05 -2.62 -32.28
C GLY A 16 6.53 -2.55 -32.02
N ARG A 17 5.68 -2.48 -33.04
CA ARG A 17 4.21 -2.45 -32.87
C ARG A 17 3.64 -3.82 -32.50
N HIS A 18 4.26 -4.90 -32.99
CA HIS A 18 3.78 -6.26 -32.74
C HIS A 18 4.08 -6.76 -31.31
N ASN A 19 5.20 -6.32 -30.73
CA ASN A 19 5.56 -6.62 -29.33
C ASN A 19 4.75 -5.80 -28.33
N ARG A 20 4.33 -4.58 -28.70
CA ARG A 20 3.54 -3.68 -27.85
C ARG A 20 2.10 -4.16 -27.67
N LYS A 21 1.45 -4.63 -28.74
CA LYS A 21 0.11 -5.23 -28.67
C LYS A 21 0.06 -6.48 -27.78
N ARG A 22 1.12 -7.28 -27.77
CA ARG A 22 1.27 -8.42 -26.86
C ARG A 22 1.48 -8.02 -25.40
N LEU A 23 2.06 -6.85 -25.14
CA LEU A 23 2.15 -6.32 -23.79
C LEU A 23 0.76 -5.85 -23.35
N GLU A 24 0.04 -5.11 -24.19
CA GLU A 24 -1.35 -4.66 -23.98
C GLU A 24 -2.31 -5.82 -23.67
N ASP A 25 -2.28 -6.89 -24.48
CA ASP A 25 -3.09 -8.09 -24.23
C ASP A 25 -2.68 -8.81 -22.94
N ARG A 26 -1.41 -8.74 -22.53
CA ARG A 26 -0.94 -9.31 -21.27
C ARG A 26 -1.32 -8.46 -20.07
N ILE A 27 -1.33 -7.13 -20.22
CA ILE A 27 -1.75 -6.16 -19.20
C ILE A 27 -3.22 -6.39 -18.85
N MET A 28 -4.05 -6.38 -19.88
CA MET A 28 -5.49 -6.56 -19.72
C MET A 28 -5.80 -7.98 -19.25
N ASN A 29 -5.19 -9.03 -19.83
CA ASN A 29 -5.46 -10.40 -19.38
C ASN A 29 -4.88 -10.72 -18.00
N GLN A 30 -3.74 -10.17 -17.58
CA GLN A 30 -3.22 -10.41 -16.21
C GLN A 30 -4.01 -9.66 -15.14
N ALA A 31 -4.52 -8.47 -15.44
CA ALA A 31 -5.46 -7.78 -14.54
C ALA A 31 -6.80 -8.53 -14.41
N LEU A 32 -7.22 -9.26 -15.44
CA LEU A 32 -8.50 -9.98 -15.49
C LEU A 32 -8.44 -11.45 -15.02
N CYS A 33 -7.27 -12.08 -14.93
CA CYS A 33 -7.13 -13.54 -14.73
C CYS A 33 -7.42 -14.08 -13.31
N GLY A 34 -8.05 -13.30 -12.43
CA GLY A 34 -8.33 -13.72 -11.05
C GLY A 34 -9.79 -13.70 -10.61
N ASN A 35 -10.71 -13.07 -11.38
CA ASN A 35 -12.05 -12.81 -10.88
C ASN A 35 -13.11 -12.81 -12.00
N PRO A 36 -14.00 -13.84 -12.08
CA PRO A 36 -15.02 -13.93 -13.12
C PRO A 36 -16.03 -12.77 -13.14
N GLU A 37 -16.14 -12.00 -12.06
CA GLU A 37 -17.03 -10.84 -11.97
C GLU A 37 -16.50 -9.60 -12.71
N LEU A 38 -15.21 -9.55 -13.08
CA LEU A 38 -14.62 -8.44 -13.85
C LEU A 38 -14.92 -8.49 -15.36
N GLN A 39 -15.71 -9.47 -15.85
CA GLN A 39 -15.99 -9.64 -17.28
C GLN A 39 -17.10 -8.73 -17.85
N VAL A 40 -17.75 -7.87 -17.04
CA VAL A 40 -19.00 -7.19 -17.44
C VAL A 40 -18.91 -5.65 -17.44
N MET A 41 -17.78 -5.06 -17.03
CA MET A 41 -17.56 -3.61 -17.12
C MET A 41 -16.22 -3.28 -17.76
N ASP A 42 -16.16 -2.14 -18.44
CA ASP A 42 -14.93 -1.57 -18.98
C ASP A 42 -13.89 -1.44 -17.84
N PRO A 43 -12.73 -2.12 -17.92
CA PRO A 43 -11.67 -2.05 -16.92
C PRO A 43 -11.23 -0.61 -16.61
N TYR A 44 -11.45 0.31 -17.54
CA TYR A 44 -11.28 1.75 -17.37
C TYR A 44 -12.21 2.33 -16.29
N VAL A 45 -13.51 2.11 -16.43
CA VAL A 45 -14.54 2.62 -15.49
C VAL A 45 -14.34 2.01 -14.10
N HIS A 46 -14.01 0.72 -14.04
CA HIS A 46 -13.78 0.03 -12.77
C HIS A 46 -12.58 0.59 -11.99
N LEU A 47 -11.48 0.93 -12.68
CA LEU A 47 -10.30 1.53 -12.05
C LEU A 47 -10.58 2.97 -11.58
N SER A 48 -11.30 3.76 -12.39
CA SER A 48 -11.69 5.14 -12.03
C SER A 48 -12.58 5.19 -10.79
N GLU A 49 -13.63 4.35 -10.74
CA GLU A 49 -14.52 4.26 -9.57
C GLU A 49 -13.77 3.76 -8.33
N SER A 50 -12.95 2.73 -8.48
CA SER A 50 -12.13 2.18 -7.38
C SER A 50 -11.17 3.23 -6.80
N LEU A 51 -10.59 4.08 -7.64
CA LEU A 51 -9.63 5.10 -7.22
C LEU A 51 -10.29 6.19 -6.35
N GLU A 52 -11.50 6.62 -6.71
CA GLU A 52 -12.23 7.63 -5.93
C GLU A 52 -12.66 7.07 -4.56
N GLU A 53 -13.14 5.83 -4.52
CA GLU A 53 -13.44 5.15 -3.25
C GLU A 53 -12.20 5.07 -2.33
N MET A 54 -11.04 4.68 -2.87
CA MET A 54 -9.79 4.61 -2.10
C MET A 54 -9.38 5.96 -1.51
N LYS A 55 -9.50 7.04 -2.28
CA LYS A 55 -9.21 8.40 -1.81
C LYS A 55 -10.13 8.83 -0.69
N GLN A 56 -11.41 8.48 -0.76
CA GLN A 56 -12.39 8.80 0.28
C GLN A 56 -12.09 8.03 1.58
N GLU A 57 -11.68 6.75 1.48
CA GLU A 57 -11.30 5.94 2.63
C GLU A 57 -10.14 6.54 3.44
N HIS A 58 -9.18 7.22 2.78
CA HIS A 58 -8.01 7.82 3.44
C HIS A 58 -8.35 8.84 4.52
N HIS A 59 -9.44 9.61 4.37
CA HIS A 59 -9.82 10.58 5.39
C HIS A 59 -10.14 9.89 6.72
N GLU A 60 -10.97 8.85 6.67
CA GLU A 60 -11.34 8.10 7.85
C GLU A 60 -10.16 7.32 8.45
N LEU A 61 -9.29 6.76 7.61
CA LEU A 61 -8.10 6.04 8.06
C LEU A 61 -7.15 6.97 8.82
N LEU A 62 -6.92 8.18 8.30
CA LEU A 62 -6.08 9.18 8.98
C LEU A 62 -6.66 9.61 10.33
N LEU A 63 -7.99 9.83 10.41
CA LEU A 63 -8.64 10.18 11.68
C LEU A 63 -8.44 9.08 12.74
N LYS A 64 -8.66 7.82 12.37
CA LYS A 64 -8.48 6.67 13.28
C LYS A 64 -7.02 6.49 13.68
N LEU A 65 -6.09 6.73 12.76
CA LEU A 65 -4.65 6.67 13.04
C LEU A 65 -4.21 7.79 14.00
N GLN A 66 -4.79 9.00 13.86
CA GLN A 66 -4.57 10.12 14.79
C GLN A 66 -5.12 9.82 16.18
N GLU A 67 -6.31 9.21 16.27
CA GLU A 67 -6.90 8.77 17.54
C GLU A 67 -6.00 7.75 18.25
N LEU A 68 -5.56 6.70 17.54
CA LEU A 68 -4.61 5.72 18.07
C LEU A 68 -3.35 6.37 18.62
N HIS A 69 -2.77 7.30 17.85
CA HIS A 69 -1.56 8.00 18.25
C HIS A 69 -1.78 8.91 19.47
N ALA A 70 -2.93 9.57 19.58
CA ALA A 70 -3.28 10.38 20.74
C ALA A 70 -3.39 9.51 22.01
N VAL A 71 -4.07 8.36 21.93
CA VAL A 71 -4.16 7.41 23.04
C VAL A 71 -2.77 6.90 23.42
N ALA A 72 -1.98 6.43 22.44
CA ALA A 72 -0.62 5.94 22.65
C ALA A 72 0.29 6.99 23.31
N ARG A 73 0.19 8.26 22.93
CA ARG A 73 0.97 9.36 23.55
C ARG A 73 0.58 9.67 24.99
N SER A 74 -0.63 9.31 25.43
CA SER A 74 -1.05 9.53 26.81
C SER A 74 -0.53 8.45 27.77
N ILE A 75 -0.18 7.28 27.25
CA ILE A 75 0.23 6.13 28.05
C ILE A 75 1.66 6.33 28.58
N GLY A 76 1.83 6.17 29.90
CA GLY A 76 3.10 6.37 30.59
C GLY A 76 3.44 7.83 30.94
N TYR A 77 2.50 8.77 30.85
CA TYR A 77 2.76 10.19 31.15
C TYR A 77 1.99 10.74 32.36
N ASP A 78 1.13 9.93 32.98
CA ASP A 78 0.41 10.29 34.20
C ASP A 78 0.99 9.52 35.39
N GLU A 79 1.72 10.22 36.27
CA GLU A 79 2.36 9.64 37.46
C GLU A 79 1.34 9.09 38.47
N GLN A 80 0.07 9.49 38.37
CA GLN A 80 -0.99 8.99 39.25
C GLN A 80 -1.54 7.63 38.82
N VAL A 81 -1.14 7.11 37.66
CA VAL A 81 -1.56 5.80 37.15
C VAL A 81 -0.59 4.72 37.66
N PRO A 82 -0.99 3.88 38.64
CA PRO A 82 -0.09 2.88 39.23
C PRO A 82 0.11 1.64 38.36
N ASP A 83 -0.81 1.42 37.40
CA ASP A 83 -0.86 0.29 36.48
C ASP A 83 -1.43 0.72 35.12
N TRP A 84 -0.69 0.44 34.05
CA TRP A 84 -1.05 0.77 32.67
C TRP A 84 -1.73 -0.37 31.90
N SER A 85 -1.85 -1.56 32.48
CA SER A 85 -2.40 -2.77 31.84
C SER A 85 -3.73 -2.52 31.13
N VAL A 86 -4.70 -1.91 31.83
CA VAL A 86 -6.05 -1.62 31.31
C VAL A 86 -6.01 -0.67 30.11
N LYS A 87 -5.15 0.36 30.14
CA LYS A 87 -5.02 1.30 29.01
C LYS A 87 -4.33 0.66 27.81
N LEU A 88 -3.39 -0.25 28.05
CA LEU A 88 -2.71 -1.00 27.00
C LEU A 88 -3.66 -1.97 26.30
N GLU A 89 -4.50 -2.70 27.04
CA GLU A 89 -5.53 -3.55 26.44
C GLU A 89 -6.55 -2.75 25.64
N GLY A 90 -7.03 -1.61 26.17
CA GLY A 90 -7.93 -0.73 25.41
C GLY A 90 -7.29 -0.21 24.12
N LEU A 91 -6.00 0.12 24.13
CA LEU A 91 -5.27 0.51 22.91
C LEU A 91 -5.08 -0.68 21.96
N LYS A 92 -4.88 -1.90 22.47
CA LYS A 92 -4.81 -3.13 21.66
C LYS A 92 -6.08 -3.36 20.87
N ASP A 93 -7.24 -3.23 21.49
CA ASP A 93 -8.54 -3.35 20.81
C ASP A 93 -8.68 -2.33 19.67
N LEU A 94 -8.25 -1.09 19.88
CA LEU A 94 -8.27 -0.05 18.84
C LEU A 94 -7.30 -0.37 17.70
N VAL A 95 -6.09 -0.85 18.03
CA VAL A 95 -5.07 -1.24 17.04
C VAL A 95 -5.58 -2.38 16.17
N GLU A 96 -6.18 -3.41 16.75
CA GLU A 96 -6.74 -4.54 16.00
C GLU A 96 -7.85 -4.12 15.04
N GLN A 97 -8.76 -3.24 15.49
CA GLN A 97 -9.82 -2.68 14.66
C GLN A 97 -9.28 -1.86 13.49
N PHE A 98 -8.29 -0.99 13.75
CA PHE A 98 -7.65 -0.20 12.71
C PHE A 98 -6.91 -1.08 11.71
N ARG A 99 -6.12 -2.03 12.20
CA ARG A 99 -5.33 -2.96 11.38
C ARG A 99 -6.21 -3.76 10.44
N PHE A 100 -7.37 -4.23 10.90
CA PHE A 100 -8.33 -4.91 10.03
C PHE A 100 -8.86 -4.00 8.91
N ARG A 101 -9.22 -2.75 9.23
CA ARG A 101 -9.71 -1.77 8.23
C ARG A 101 -8.62 -1.41 7.22
N PHE A 102 -7.42 -1.13 7.70
CA PHE A 102 -6.29 -0.75 6.86
C PHE A 102 -5.84 -1.92 5.95
N MET A 103 -5.83 -3.16 6.46
CA MET A 103 -5.59 -4.35 5.63
C MET A 103 -6.61 -4.47 4.49
N ARG A 104 -7.89 -4.20 4.75
CA ARG A 104 -8.91 -4.26 3.69
C ARG A 104 -8.65 -3.21 2.61
N HIS A 105 -8.30 -1.99 3.01
CA HIS A 105 -7.92 -0.91 2.10
C HIS A 105 -6.72 -1.30 1.22
N ASN A 106 -5.59 -1.69 1.85
CA ASN A 106 -4.38 -2.09 1.12
C ASN A 106 -4.60 -3.31 0.22
N LYS A 107 -5.48 -4.25 0.60
CA LYS A 107 -5.84 -5.38 -0.28
C LYS A 107 -6.52 -4.94 -1.57
N LYS A 108 -7.35 -3.89 -1.52
CA LYS A 108 -7.95 -3.33 -2.73
C LYS A 108 -6.86 -2.72 -3.62
N GLU A 109 -5.98 -1.91 -3.03
CA GLU A 109 -4.86 -1.27 -3.76
C GLU A 109 -3.93 -2.30 -4.41
N GLU A 110 -3.55 -3.37 -3.70
CA GLU A 110 -2.75 -4.47 -4.24
C GLU A 110 -3.43 -5.22 -5.39
N ALA A 111 -4.77 -5.33 -5.36
CA ALA A 111 -5.53 -6.07 -6.36
C ALA A 111 -5.81 -5.24 -7.61
N THR A 112 -5.96 -3.92 -7.49
CA THR A 112 -6.38 -3.06 -8.60
C THR A 112 -5.35 -2.00 -8.97
N LEU A 113 -4.89 -1.19 -8.00
CA LEU A 113 -4.08 0.00 -8.22
C LEU A 113 -2.60 -0.32 -8.50
N TYR A 114 -1.96 -1.10 -7.64
CA TYR A 114 -0.53 -1.36 -7.73
C TYR A 114 -0.12 -2.13 -9.00
N PRO A 115 -0.87 -3.14 -9.49
CA PRO A 115 -0.54 -3.82 -10.75
C PRO A 115 -0.46 -2.86 -11.94
N VAL A 116 -1.33 -1.84 -11.92
CA VAL A 116 -1.44 -0.83 -12.95
C VAL A 116 -0.26 0.14 -12.90
N VAL A 117 0.11 0.61 -11.70
CA VAL A 117 1.27 1.48 -11.49
C VAL A 117 2.58 0.75 -11.81
N ASP A 118 2.73 -0.51 -11.38
CA ASP A 118 3.89 -1.37 -11.66
C ASP A 118 4.16 -1.46 -13.16
N LEU A 119 3.08 -1.62 -13.91
CA LEU A 119 3.14 -1.75 -15.34
C LEU A 119 3.48 -0.43 -16.02
N TYR A 120 2.80 0.67 -15.66
CA TYR A 120 2.99 1.97 -16.28
C TYR A 120 4.42 2.50 -16.05
N THR A 121 4.96 2.26 -14.85
CA THR A 121 6.34 2.64 -14.51
C THR A 121 7.40 1.68 -15.06
N GLY A 122 7.00 0.46 -15.44
CA GLY A 122 7.89 -0.55 -16.04
C GLY A 122 8.91 -1.16 -15.08
N ASP A 123 8.84 -0.86 -13.78
CA ASP A 123 9.82 -1.29 -12.78
C ASP A 123 9.16 -1.93 -11.55
N LYS A 124 9.42 -3.22 -11.34
CA LYS A 124 8.96 -3.97 -10.15
C LYS A 124 9.70 -3.57 -8.87
N MET A 125 10.79 -2.80 -8.98
CA MET A 125 11.50 -2.16 -7.86
C MET A 125 11.06 -0.69 -7.69
N GLY A 126 10.00 -0.27 -8.38
CA GLY A 126 9.47 1.09 -8.39
C GLY A 126 8.68 1.49 -7.12
N PRO A 127 7.89 2.58 -7.20
CA PRO A 127 7.21 3.19 -6.06
C PRO A 127 6.39 2.22 -5.19
N THR A 128 5.67 1.30 -5.82
CA THR A 128 4.84 0.26 -5.17
C THR A 128 5.62 -0.72 -4.31
N SER A 129 6.89 -1.01 -4.64
CA SER A 129 7.75 -1.88 -3.83
C SER A 129 8.07 -1.22 -2.48
N VAL A 130 8.31 0.09 -2.50
CA VAL A 130 8.47 0.91 -1.29
C VAL A 130 7.18 0.91 -0.48
N MET A 131 6.02 1.11 -1.13
CA MET A 131 4.71 1.04 -0.46
C MET A 131 4.54 -0.30 0.26
N ARG A 132 4.78 -1.43 -0.42
CA ARG A 132 4.70 -2.79 0.17
C ARG A 132 5.65 -2.99 1.34
N GLN A 133 6.84 -2.40 1.31
CA GLN A 133 7.77 -2.47 2.42
C GLN A 133 7.26 -1.67 3.62
N GLU A 134 6.80 -0.44 3.41
CA GLU A 134 6.27 0.42 4.47
C GLU A 134 5.01 -0.17 5.12
N TYR A 135 4.11 -0.75 4.32
CA TYR A 135 2.97 -1.51 4.82
C TYR A 135 3.42 -2.64 5.76
N ARG A 136 4.37 -3.47 5.33
CA ARG A 136 4.88 -4.58 6.16
C ARG A 136 5.49 -4.06 7.47
N MET A 137 6.34 -3.05 7.39
CA MET A 137 6.96 -2.44 8.58
C MET A 137 5.92 -1.89 9.57
N ALA A 138 4.84 -1.27 9.08
CA ALA A 138 3.74 -0.81 9.91
C ALA A 138 2.98 -1.97 10.57
N MET A 139 2.67 -3.02 9.81
CA MET A 139 1.96 -4.19 10.33
C MET A 139 2.79 -4.96 11.36
N ASP A 140 4.10 -5.08 11.15
CA ASP A 140 5.03 -5.71 12.08
C ASP A 140 5.11 -4.93 13.39
N ASN A 141 5.15 -3.59 13.34
CA ASN A 141 5.11 -2.77 14.56
C ASN A 141 3.79 -2.94 15.33
N PHE A 142 2.63 -2.94 14.65
CA PHE A 142 1.38 -3.26 15.33
C PHE A 142 1.39 -4.65 15.96
N GLN A 143 1.95 -5.65 15.27
CA GLN A 143 2.05 -6.99 15.81
C GLN A 143 2.95 -7.03 17.05
N HIS A 144 4.11 -6.37 17.03
CA HIS A 144 4.98 -6.26 18.20
C HIS A 144 4.28 -5.61 19.40
N PHE A 145 3.48 -4.56 19.17
CA PHE A 145 2.66 -3.99 20.23
C PHE A 145 1.65 -5.01 20.81
N ILE A 146 0.91 -5.70 19.94
CA ILE A 146 -0.07 -6.71 20.34
C ILE A 146 0.60 -7.83 21.16
N ASP A 147 1.76 -8.32 20.70
CA ASP A 147 2.51 -9.40 21.35
C ASP A 147 3.01 -8.96 22.73
N ILE A 148 3.58 -7.76 22.83
CA ILE A 148 4.02 -7.19 24.12
C ILE A 148 2.85 -7.12 25.10
N VAL A 149 1.67 -6.69 24.65
CA VAL A 149 0.48 -6.58 25.49
C VAL A 149 -0.03 -7.97 25.92
N ALA A 150 -0.01 -8.95 25.01
CA ALA A 150 -0.43 -10.32 25.31
C ALA A 150 0.51 -11.06 26.28
N GLU A 151 1.79 -10.66 26.33
CA GLU A 151 2.81 -11.22 27.23
C GLU A 151 2.98 -10.44 28.53
N LEU A 152 2.11 -9.45 28.81
CA LEU A 152 2.17 -8.71 30.06
C LEU A 152 1.97 -9.64 31.25
N PRO A 153 2.77 -9.49 32.32
CA PRO A 153 2.60 -10.28 33.52
C PRO A 153 1.32 -9.88 34.27
N ASP A 154 0.81 -10.76 35.14
CA ASP A 154 -0.35 -10.48 36.02
C ASP A 154 -0.08 -9.38 37.08
N GLU A 155 1.14 -8.85 37.12
CA GLU A 155 1.54 -7.75 38.01
C GLU A 155 1.33 -6.37 37.36
N SER A 156 1.32 -5.33 38.19
CA SER A 156 1.11 -3.95 37.71
C SER A 156 2.16 -3.53 36.68
N VAL A 157 1.69 -3.08 35.51
CA VAL A 157 2.55 -2.64 34.41
C VAL A 157 3.03 -1.21 34.68
N LYS A 158 4.35 -1.05 34.78
CA LYS A 158 4.99 0.23 35.06
C LYS A 158 5.19 1.07 33.81
N GLU A 159 5.36 2.36 34.04
CA GLU A 159 5.53 3.40 33.03
C GLU A 159 6.56 3.04 31.94
N CYS A 160 7.75 2.54 32.34
CA CYS A 160 8.81 2.18 31.41
C CYS A 160 8.37 1.07 30.43
N THR A 161 7.69 0.03 30.93
CA THR A 161 7.16 -1.05 30.09
C THR A 161 6.05 -0.54 29.17
N ALA A 162 5.13 0.26 29.72
CA ALA A 162 4.03 0.85 28.95
C ALA A 162 4.54 1.74 27.80
N LYS A 163 5.53 2.60 28.07
CA LYS A 163 6.18 3.45 27.05
C LYS A 163 6.86 2.65 25.94
N LYS A 164 7.52 1.54 26.30
CA LYS A 164 8.13 0.65 25.30
C LYS A 164 7.07 0.03 24.40
N ALA A 165 5.97 -0.48 24.97
CA ALA A 165 4.87 -1.05 24.19
C ALA A 165 4.30 -0.03 23.19
N VAL A 166 3.91 1.15 23.66
CA VAL A 166 3.25 2.16 22.80
C VAL A 166 4.19 2.81 21.79
N SER A 167 5.52 2.68 21.94
CA SER A 167 6.48 3.18 20.96
C SER A 167 6.30 2.54 19.58
N HIS A 168 5.85 1.29 19.51
CA HIS A 168 5.53 0.62 18.25
C HIS A 168 4.29 1.20 17.56
N VAL A 169 3.25 1.58 18.33
CA VAL A 169 2.07 2.26 17.80
C VAL A 169 2.44 3.66 17.28
N GLN A 170 3.30 4.38 18.02
CA GLN A 170 3.83 5.68 17.60
C GLN A 170 4.67 5.59 16.32
N GLN A 171 5.53 4.57 16.21
CA GLN A 171 6.31 4.34 14.99
C GLN A 171 5.38 4.04 13.80
N THR A 172 4.34 3.25 14.02
CA THR A 172 3.35 2.92 12.98
C THR A 172 2.61 4.15 12.49
N TYR A 173 2.25 5.09 13.40
CA TYR A 173 1.65 6.36 13.04
C TYR A 173 2.50 7.13 12.01
N PHE A 174 3.81 7.25 12.24
CA PHE A 174 4.70 7.96 11.31
C PHE A 174 4.81 7.24 9.96
N ILE A 175 4.98 5.91 9.98
CA ILE A 175 5.08 5.11 8.75
C ILE A 175 3.81 5.26 7.91
N LEU A 176 2.63 5.06 8.51
CA LEU A 176 1.37 5.07 7.78
C LEU A 176 0.92 6.48 7.36
N THR A 177 1.32 7.51 8.10
CA THR A 177 1.08 8.89 7.66
C THR A 177 1.89 9.19 6.40
N GLU A 178 3.16 8.80 6.35
CA GLU A 178 4.00 8.97 5.16
C GLU A 178 3.54 8.07 3.99
N PHE A 179 3.12 6.84 4.27
CA PHE A 179 2.51 5.94 3.30
C PHE A 179 1.32 6.62 2.59
N ILE A 180 0.32 7.06 3.36
CA ILE A 180 -0.89 7.70 2.82
C ILE A 180 -0.54 9.01 2.09
N ARG A 181 0.44 9.77 2.58
CA ARG A 181 0.93 10.98 1.90
C ARG A 181 1.51 10.64 0.53
N LYS A 182 2.34 9.59 0.43
CA LYS A 182 2.92 9.16 -0.84
C LYS A 182 1.88 8.65 -1.82
N GLU A 183 0.85 7.98 -1.35
CA GLU A 183 -0.25 7.56 -2.23
C GLU A 183 -0.94 8.75 -2.87
N LYS A 184 -1.26 9.76 -2.06
CA LYS A 184 -1.92 10.98 -2.53
C LYS A 184 -1.06 11.81 -3.47
N GLU A 185 0.23 11.92 -3.20
CA GLU A 185 1.13 12.77 -3.98
C GLU A 185 1.70 12.10 -5.23
N TRP A 186 1.83 10.76 -5.23
CA TRP A 186 2.55 10.05 -6.29
C TRP A 186 1.75 8.91 -6.90
N VAL A 187 1.20 8.00 -6.10
CA VAL A 187 0.55 6.79 -6.62
C VAL A 187 -0.77 7.12 -7.34
N PHE A 188 -1.63 7.94 -6.72
CA PHE A 188 -2.89 8.34 -7.33
C PHE A 188 -2.67 9.21 -8.58
N PRO A 189 -1.83 10.26 -8.57
CA PRO A 189 -1.59 11.05 -9.78
C PRO A 189 -1.01 10.23 -10.94
N LEU A 190 -0.11 9.29 -10.67
CA LEU A 190 0.42 8.39 -11.71
C LEU A 190 -0.67 7.50 -12.30
N SER A 191 -1.60 7.03 -11.46
CA SER A 191 -2.72 6.19 -11.89
C SER A 191 -3.73 6.98 -12.74
N GLU A 192 -4.02 8.23 -12.36
CA GLU A 192 -4.86 9.15 -13.14
C GLU A 192 -4.23 9.54 -14.48
N GLN A 193 -2.92 9.79 -14.49
CA GLN A 193 -2.18 10.08 -15.71
C GLN A 193 -2.25 8.89 -16.67
N MET A 194 -2.06 7.67 -16.18
CA MET A 194 -2.19 6.48 -17.01
C MET A 194 -3.63 6.32 -17.56
N LEU A 195 -4.66 6.56 -16.74
CA LEU A 195 -6.05 6.55 -17.20
C LEU A 195 -6.25 7.56 -18.35
N THR A 196 -5.76 8.79 -18.18
CA THR A 196 -5.83 9.84 -19.21
C THR A 196 -5.11 9.44 -20.50
N ASP A 197 -3.91 8.85 -20.37
CA ASP A 197 -3.13 8.39 -21.52
C ASP A 197 -3.90 7.30 -22.29
N ILE A 198 -4.50 6.34 -21.57
CA ILE A 198 -5.33 5.28 -22.16
C ILE A 198 -6.52 5.88 -22.92
N GLU A 199 -7.29 6.79 -22.32
CA GLU A 199 -8.42 7.45 -23.02
C GLU A 199 -7.97 8.16 -24.30
N HIS A 200 -6.85 8.88 -24.24
CA HIS A 200 -6.33 9.61 -25.39
C HIS A 200 -5.91 8.68 -26.53
N PHE A 201 -5.41 7.47 -26.23
CA PHE A 201 -5.06 6.49 -27.26
C PHE A 201 -6.27 5.84 -27.95
N TYR A 202 -7.44 5.81 -27.30
CA TYR A 202 -8.68 5.22 -27.85
C TYR A 202 -9.65 6.24 -28.45
N SER A 203 -9.35 7.54 -28.35
CA SER A 203 -10.12 8.66 -28.93
C SER A 203 -9.64 9.02 -30.34
#